data_AF-A0AAX2RV47-F1
#
_entry.id   AF-A0AAX2RV47-F1
#
_cell.length_a   1.000
_cell.length_b   1.000
_cell.length_c   1.000
_cell.angle_alpha   90.00
_cell.angle_beta   90.00
_cell.angle_gamma   90.00
#
_symmetry.space_group_name_H-M   'P 1'
#
loop_
_entity.id
_entity.type
_entity.pdbx_description
1 polymer ?
#
loop_
_entity_poly.entity_id
_entity_poly.type
_entity_poly.pdbx_seq_one_letter_code
_entity_poly.pdbx_strand_id
1 'polypeptide(L)'
;MQETRPLFDRVLLTNDDGFDAPGLEVLEQVATQLAREVWIVAPAEDQSGTSHSLSLHEPLRVHRKGEHRFAVRGTPGDCVAIAISHLMKDARPDVVLSGVNRGANLGTETVFSGTVGAAMTSMLVGVPAIALSQAFTDRNAVPWGTALALAPDVIRRLVAAGWDSDACLNVNFPARPADDVRGLKVTNQGAGTLQGVEIVSGRDPREIDYHWLKLARAPREDDPDSETVALGEGYVAVTPLKFERTHDQALTQLRSRLG
;
A
#
# COMPACT_ATOMS: atom_id res chain seq x y z
N MET A 1 -0.53 37.12 0.87
CA MET A 1 -0.57 35.66 0.67
C MET A 1 -0.82 35.04 2.03
N GLN A 2 -1.98 34.43 2.26
CA GLN A 2 -2.16 33.58 3.43
C GLN A 2 -1.33 32.34 3.20
N GLU A 3 -0.31 32.10 4.03
CA GLU A 3 0.35 30.81 4.09
C GLU A 3 -0.72 29.79 4.46
N THR A 4 -1.16 28.99 3.49
CA THR A 4 -2.01 27.84 3.75
C THR A 4 -1.26 26.91 4.69
N ARG A 5 -1.79 26.74 5.90
CA ARG A 5 -1.26 25.78 6.88
C ARG A 5 -1.13 24.41 6.20
N PRO A 6 -0.02 23.68 6.39
CA PRO A 6 0.09 22.33 5.86
C PRO A 6 -1.04 21.45 6.39
N LEU A 7 -1.47 20.49 5.57
CA LEU A 7 -2.55 19.55 5.91
C LEU A 7 -2.19 18.72 7.15
N PHE A 8 -0.91 18.38 7.28
CA PHE A 8 -0.36 17.62 8.39
C PHE A 8 0.78 18.39 9.05
N ASP A 9 0.91 18.26 10.37
CA ASP A 9 2.10 18.68 11.08
C ASP A 9 3.23 17.64 10.84
N ARG A 10 2.93 16.33 10.85
CA ARG A 10 3.91 15.26 10.60
C ARG A 10 3.34 14.06 9.82
N VAL A 11 4.07 13.59 8.82
CA VAL A 11 3.73 12.38 8.04
C VAL A 11 4.85 11.35 8.13
N LEU A 12 4.49 10.07 8.25
CA LEU A 12 5.41 8.94 8.11
C LEU A 12 5.23 8.27 6.75
N LEU A 13 6.34 8.04 6.05
CA LEU A 13 6.42 7.33 4.77
C LEU A 13 7.11 5.98 4.93
N THR A 14 6.59 4.98 4.23
CA THR A 14 7.17 3.64 4.08
C THR A 14 6.79 3.06 2.71
N ASN A 15 7.32 1.90 2.35
CA ASN A 15 6.94 1.13 1.17
C ASN A 15 7.35 -0.35 1.33
N ASP A 16 7.13 -1.16 0.28
CA ASP A 16 7.68 -2.52 0.15
C ASP A 16 8.73 -2.69 -0.97
N ASP A 17 8.87 -1.75 -1.91
CA ASP A 17 9.93 -1.78 -2.92
C ASP A 17 11.35 -1.45 -2.36
N GLY A 18 11.44 -0.93 -1.12
CA GLY A 18 12.70 -0.60 -0.43
C GLY A 18 13.07 0.89 -0.41
N PHE A 19 14.08 1.24 0.39
CA PHE A 19 14.44 2.63 0.74
C PHE A 19 14.88 3.47 -0.46
N ASP A 20 15.54 2.88 -1.44
CA ASP A 20 16.05 3.59 -2.63
C ASP A 20 15.09 3.46 -3.84
N ALA A 21 13.85 3.02 -3.62
CA ALA A 21 12.89 2.80 -4.70
C ALA A 21 12.33 4.12 -5.29
N PRO A 22 12.14 4.20 -6.62
CA PRO A 22 11.63 5.41 -7.27
C PRO A 22 10.23 5.80 -6.79
N GLY A 23 9.39 4.81 -6.45
CA GLY A 23 8.05 5.05 -5.91
C GLY A 23 8.06 5.77 -4.54
N LEU A 24 9.10 5.56 -3.72
CA LEU A 24 9.24 6.25 -2.44
C LEU A 24 9.70 7.70 -2.62
N GLU A 25 10.55 7.96 -3.62
CA GLU A 25 10.91 9.33 -4.02
C GLU A 25 9.68 10.12 -4.48
N VAL A 26 8.82 9.49 -5.29
CA VAL A 26 7.53 10.07 -5.69
C VAL A 26 6.67 10.36 -4.46
N LEU A 27 6.59 9.43 -3.52
CA LEU A 27 5.79 9.61 -2.30
C LEU A 27 6.33 10.75 -1.42
N GLU A 28 7.64 10.90 -1.32
CA GLU A 28 8.28 12.01 -0.61
C GLU A 28 7.92 13.37 -1.24
N GLN A 29 7.95 13.47 -2.57
CA GLN A 29 7.54 14.68 -3.28
C GLN A 29 6.05 15.00 -3.08
N VAL A 30 5.20 13.99 -2.95
CA VAL A 30 3.78 14.18 -2.60
C VAL A 30 3.65 14.67 -1.16
N ALA A 31 4.32 14.02 -0.21
CA ALA A 31 4.19 14.31 1.22
C ALA A 31 4.71 15.71 1.60
N THR A 32 5.78 16.18 0.96
CA THR A 32 6.35 17.52 1.18
C THR A 32 5.39 18.65 0.76
N GLN A 33 4.40 18.38 -0.08
CA GLN A 33 3.33 19.34 -0.43
C GLN A 33 2.19 19.36 0.60
N LEU A 34 2.17 18.40 1.52
CA LEU A 34 1.06 18.17 2.44
C LEU A 34 1.45 18.37 3.91
N ALA A 35 2.72 18.18 4.26
CA ALA A 35 3.18 18.12 5.65
C ALA A 35 4.26 19.16 5.97
N ARG A 36 4.30 19.63 7.23
CA ARG A 36 5.45 20.41 7.73
C ARG A 36 6.70 19.55 7.90
N GLU A 37 6.52 18.32 8.38
CA GLU A 37 7.61 17.40 8.69
C GLU A 37 7.35 16.03 8.05
N VAL A 38 8.31 15.52 7.29
CA VAL A 38 8.24 14.22 6.61
C VAL A 38 9.28 13.28 7.21
N TRP A 39 8.83 12.12 7.65
CA TRP A 39 9.67 11.02 8.12
C TRP A 39 9.63 9.88 7.13
N ILE A 40 10.78 9.26 6.86
CA ILE A 40 10.90 8.09 6.00
C ILE A 40 11.51 6.95 6.83
N VAL A 41 10.73 5.89 6.99
CA VAL A 41 11.20 4.64 7.61
C VAL A 41 10.75 3.52 6.68
N ALA A 42 11.67 2.97 5.91
CA ALA A 42 11.37 1.99 4.86
C ALA A 42 12.33 0.79 4.91
N PRO A 43 11.96 -0.35 4.31
CA PRO A 43 12.84 -1.52 4.23
C PRO A 43 14.18 -1.21 3.55
N ALA A 44 15.26 -1.82 4.01
CA ALA A 44 16.58 -1.64 3.42
C ALA A 44 16.70 -2.26 2.02
N GLU A 45 15.88 -3.27 1.72
CA GLU A 45 15.85 -4.03 0.47
C GLU A 45 14.39 -4.28 0.06
N ASP A 46 14.15 -4.71 -1.18
CA ASP A 46 12.83 -5.07 -1.70
C ASP A 46 12.20 -6.19 -0.85
N GLN A 47 10.96 -5.96 -0.39
CA GLN A 47 10.14 -6.86 0.42
C GLN A 47 8.81 -7.19 -0.29
N SER A 48 8.78 -7.14 -1.61
CA SER A 48 7.60 -7.53 -2.40
C SER A 48 7.11 -8.93 -2.03
N GLY A 49 5.83 -9.06 -1.68
CA GLY A 49 5.20 -10.33 -1.34
C GLY A 49 5.34 -10.78 0.11
N THR A 50 5.88 -9.96 1.01
CA THR A 50 5.96 -10.30 2.45
C THR A 50 4.62 -10.22 3.19
N SER A 51 3.52 -9.80 2.54
CA SER A 51 2.22 -9.61 3.19
C SER A 51 2.33 -8.68 4.42
N HIS A 52 1.48 -8.89 5.43
CA HIS A 52 1.37 -8.09 6.65
C HIS A 52 2.25 -8.65 7.78
N SER A 53 3.43 -9.18 7.44
CA SER A 53 4.30 -9.84 8.42
C SER A 53 4.97 -8.85 9.37
N LEU A 54 5.16 -9.27 10.63
CA LEU A 54 5.95 -8.59 11.65
C LEU A 54 7.04 -9.53 12.16
N SER A 55 8.25 -9.03 12.32
CA SER A 55 9.40 -9.78 12.81
C SER A 55 9.37 -9.88 14.33
N LEU A 56 8.87 -11.01 14.84
CA LEU A 56 8.77 -11.28 16.29
C LEU A 56 9.93 -12.10 16.86
N HIS A 57 10.65 -12.83 16.00
CA HIS A 57 11.67 -13.80 16.41
C HIS A 57 13.10 -13.36 16.10
N GLU A 58 13.27 -12.25 15.38
CA GLU A 58 14.57 -11.70 15.03
C GLU A 58 14.64 -10.20 15.40
N PRO A 59 15.81 -9.71 15.86
CA PRO A 59 15.97 -8.29 16.15
C PRO A 59 16.01 -7.45 14.87
N LEU A 60 15.25 -6.36 14.86
CA LEU A 60 15.27 -5.37 13.79
C LEU A 60 16.54 -4.49 13.86
N ARG A 61 17.11 -4.19 12.71
CA ARG A 61 18.28 -3.29 12.58
C ARG A 61 17.88 -2.02 11.85
N VAL A 62 18.02 -0.89 12.55
CA VAL A 62 17.70 0.45 12.01
C VAL A 62 18.98 1.18 11.64
N HIS A 63 19.07 1.64 10.39
CA HIS A 63 20.19 2.41 9.87
C HIS A 63 19.73 3.84 9.58
N ARG A 64 20.33 4.82 10.26
CA ARG A 64 20.06 6.24 9.97
C ARG A 64 20.70 6.62 8.63
N LYS A 65 19.89 7.15 7.72
CA LYS A 65 20.30 7.62 6.39
C LYS A 65 20.35 9.14 6.28
N GLY A 66 19.69 9.83 7.21
CA GLY A 66 19.67 11.29 7.29
C GLY A 66 18.82 11.79 8.44
N GLU A 67 18.53 13.08 8.46
CA GLU A 67 17.48 13.63 9.32
C GLU A 67 16.13 13.04 8.92
N HIS A 68 15.41 12.49 9.90
CA HIS A 68 14.11 11.82 9.72
C HIS A 68 14.08 10.69 8.67
N ARG A 69 15.23 10.13 8.30
CA ARG A 69 15.37 9.10 7.26
C ARG A 69 16.07 7.86 7.81
N PHE A 70 15.40 6.72 7.75
CA PHE A 70 15.86 5.45 8.31
C PHE A 70 15.56 4.28 7.39
N ALA A 71 16.55 3.41 7.19
CA ALA A 71 16.40 2.13 6.51
C ALA A 71 16.37 1.00 7.54
N VAL A 72 15.37 0.12 7.48
CA VAL A 72 15.19 -0.99 8.43
C VAL A 72 15.41 -2.32 7.72
N ARG A 73 16.23 -3.19 8.30
CA ARG A 73 16.28 -4.60 7.88
C ARG A 73 15.09 -5.32 8.49
N GLY A 74 13.96 -5.31 7.79
CA GLY A 74 12.67 -5.84 8.22
C GLY A 74 11.59 -5.60 7.17
N THR A 75 10.36 -5.96 7.50
CA THR A 75 9.19 -5.81 6.63
C THR A 75 8.68 -4.37 6.61
N PRO A 76 7.77 -4.00 5.69
CA PRO A 76 7.09 -2.71 5.73
C PRO A 76 6.31 -2.47 7.04
N GLY A 77 5.71 -3.54 7.60
CA GLY A 77 5.03 -3.49 8.90
C GLY A 77 6.00 -3.21 10.04
N ASP A 78 7.18 -3.83 10.03
CA ASP A 78 8.25 -3.58 11.01
C ASP A 78 8.69 -2.11 10.99
N CYS A 79 8.80 -1.53 9.79
CA CYS A 79 9.15 -0.12 9.61
C CYS A 79 8.13 0.80 10.28
N VAL A 80 6.83 0.56 10.07
CA VAL A 80 5.75 1.32 10.71
C VAL A 80 5.77 1.15 12.22
N ALA A 81 5.90 -0.10 12.71
CA ALA A 81 5.92 -0.39 14.13
C ALA A 81 7.08 0.29 14.86
N ILE A 82 8.30 0.20 14.31
CA ILE A 82 9.49 0.89 14.85
C ILE A 82 9.36 2.40 14.77
N ALA A 83 8.86 2.93 13.65
CA ALA A 83 8.71 4.36 13.47
C ALA A 83 7.81 4.94 14.56
N ILE A 84 6.59 4.41 14.70
CA ILE A 84 5.58 4.96 15.61
C ILE A 84 5.89 4.63 17.07
N SER A 85 6.35 3.42 17.37
CA SER A 85 6.51 2.96 18.76
C SER A 85 7.87 3.29 19.36
N HIS A 86 8.86 3.64 18.54
CA HIS A 86 10.22 3.90 19.02
C HIS A 86 10.79 5.23 18.52
N LEU A 87 10.89 5.46 17.21
CA LEU A 87 11.56 6.64 16.66
C LEU A 87 10.76 7.93 16.85
N MET A 88 9.44 7.84 16.80
CA MET A 88 8.48 8.94 16.88
C MET A 88 7.59 8.84 18.12
N LYS A 89 8.04 8.12 19.15
CA LYS A 89 7.24 7.80 20.35
C LYS A 89 6.72 9.04 21.10
N ASP A 90 7.49 10.14 21.07
CA ASP A 90 7.19 11.37 21.80
C ASP A 90 6.33 12.35 20.97
N ALA A 91 6.22 12.12 19.66
CA ALA A 91 5.40 12.92 18.75
C ALA A 91 5.01 12.07 17.52
N ARG A 92 3.80 11.52 17.56
CA ARG A 92 3.29 10.59 16.53
C ARG A 92 3.00 11.31 15.20
N PRO A 93 3.06 10.60 14.06
CA PRO A 93 2.56 11.13 12.80
C PRO A 93 1.04 11.33 12.82
N ASP A 94 0.56 12.29 12.04
CA ASP A 94 -0.87 12.50 11.79
C ASP A 94 -1.44 11.41 10.85
N VAL A 95 -0.62 10.96 9.91
CA VAL A 95 -0.97 9.90 8.94
C VAL A 95 0.28 9.12 8.51
N VAL A 96 0.09 7.84 8.18
CA VAL A 96 1.07 7.02 7.47
C VAL A 96 0.70 6.92 6.00
N LEU A 97 1.65 7.22 5.12
CA LEU A 97 1.52 6.96 3.69
C LEU A 97 2.45 5.80 3.31
N SER A 98 1.91 4.77 2.68
CA SER A 98 2.65 3.59 2.25
C SER A 98 2.68 3.49 0.73
N GLY A 99 3.85 3.47 0.11
CA GLY A 99 4.03 3.41 -1.35
C GLY A 99 5.05 4.42 -1.88
N VAL A 100 4.89 4.97 -3.10
CA VAL A 100 3.93 4.54 -4.12
C VAL A 100 4.38 3.19 -4.68
N ASN A 101 3.57 2.15 -4.53
CA ASN A 101 3.92 0.82 -5.00
C ASN A 101 4.04 0.78 -6.53
N ARG A 102 5.04 0.05 -7.03
CA ARG A 102 5.17 -0.29 -8.45
C ARG A 102 4.19 -1.42 -8.81
N GLY A 103 2.98 -1.03 -9.18
CA GLY A 103 1.90 -1.95 -9.57
C GLY A 103 0.69 -1.80 -8.67
N ALA A 104 -0.49 -2.07 -9.22
CA ALA A 104 -1.74 -1.95 -8.50
C ALA A 104 -1.88 -3.09 -7.45
N ASN A 105 -2.47 -2.76 -6.30
CA ASN A 105 -2.86 -3.71 -5.26
C ASN A 105 -4.38 -3.84 -5.27
N LEU A 106 -4.89 -4.86 -5.96
CA LEU A 106 -6.33 -5.02 -6.24
C LEU A 106 -6.85 -6.38 -5.78
N GLY A 107 -8.10 -6.38 -5.31
CA GLY A 107 -8.85 -7.57 -4.96
C GLY A 107 -8.11 -8.46 -3.97
N THR A 108 -8.07 -9.76 -4.23
CA THR A 108 -7.44 -10.74 -3.31
C THR A 108 -5.93 -10.54 -3.14
N GLU A 109 -5.25 -9.89 -4.10
CA GLU A 109 -3.80 -9.69 -4.03
C GLU A 109 -3.38 -8.73 -2.91
N THR A 110 -4.29 -7.88 -2.42
CA THR A 110 -4.02 -6.98 -1.29
C THR A 110 -3.59 -7.74 -0.03
N VAL A 111 -3.98 -9.01 0.12
CA VAL A 111 -3.56 -9.87 1.24
C VAL A 111 -2.05 -10.13 1.23
N PHE A 112 -1.40 -10.13 0.07
CA PHE A 112 0.04 -10.38 -0.07
C PHE A 112 0.86 -9.09 -0.19
N SER A 113 0.20 -7.94 -0.23
CA SER A 113 0.82 -6.64 -0.43
C SER A 113 1.53 -6.16 0.84
N GLY A 114 2.83 -5.86 0.73
CA GLY A 114 3.57 -5.21 1.80
C GLY A 114 3.17 -3.74 1.95
N THR A 115 2.90 -3.06 0.83
CA THR A 115 2.38 -1.69 0.83
C THR A 115 1.05 -1.57 1.60
N VAL A 116 0.06 -2.43 1.32
CA VAL A 116 -1.20 -2.46 2.10
C VAL A 116 -0.94 -2.94 3.53
N GLY A 117 -0.06 -3.91 3.72
CA GLY A 117 0.31 -4.42 5.04
C GLY A 117 0.85 -3.37 5.99
N ALA A 118 1.73 -2.48 5.51
CA ALA A 118 2.19 -1.33 6.29
C ALA A 118 1.06 -0.39 6.72
N ALA A 119 0.13 -0.09 5.81
CA ALA A 119 -1.04 0.73 6.13
C ALA A 119 -1.94 0.06 7.18
N MET A 120 -2.12 -1.27 7.08
CA MET A 120 -2.87 -2.04 8.07
C MET A 120 -2.13 -2.14 9.41
N THR A 121 -0.80 -2.25 9.44
CA THR A 121 -0.01 -2.19 10.68
C THR A 121 -0.18 -0.84 11.38
N SER A 122 -0.26 0.26 10.62
CA SER A 122 -0.53 1.59 11.18
C SER A 122 -1.88 1.65 11.91
N MET A 123 -2.92 0.99 11.36
CA MET A 123 -4.21 0.88 12.02
C MET A 123 -4.11 0.16 13.38
N LEU A 124 -3.30 -0.89 13.49
CA LEU A 124 -3.09 -1.62 14.75
C LEU A 124 -2.50 -0.73 15.86
N VAL A 125 -1.71 0.28 15.49
CA VAL A 125 -1.11 1.23 16.43
C VAL A 125 -1.90 2.55 16.53
N GLY A 126 -3.09 2.62 15.92
CA GLY A 126 -4.03 3.72 16.06
C GLY A 126 -3.67 4.99 15.29
N VAL A 127 -2.97 4.86 14.15
CA VAL A 127 -2.67 5.99 13.27
C VAL A 127 -3.34 5.78 11.90
N PRO A 128 -4.10 6.78 11.37
CA PRO A 128 -4.69 6.70 10.04
C PRO A 128 -3.66 6.40 8.97
N ALA A 129 -4.03 5.64 7.93
CA ALA A 129 -3.10 5.27 6.88
C ALA A 129 -3.73 5.18 5.50
N ILE A 130 -2.91 5.51 4.50
CA ILE A 130 -3.26 5.45 3.08
C ILE A 130 -2.16 4.66 2.37
N ALA A 131 -2.53 3.56 1.71
CA ALA A 131 -1.66 2.82 0.81
C ALA A 131 -1.85 3.36 -0.62
N LEU A 132 -0.76 3.65 -1.33
CA LEU A 132 -0.77 4.26 -2.66
C LEU A 132 -0.05 3.35 -3.65
N SER A 133 -0.68 3.08 -4.79
CA SER A 133 -0.18 2.15 -5.80
C SER A 133 -0.35 2.72 -7.19
N GLN A 134 0.68 2.63 -8.05
CA GLN A 134 0.63 3.08 -9.44
C GLN A 134 0.48 1.88 -10.38
N ALA A 135 -0.64 1.78 -11.08
CA ALA A 135 -0.81 0.78 -12.13
C ALA A 135 0.11 1.10 -13.33
N PHE A 136 0.56 0.06 -14.02
CA PHE A 136 1.36 0.17 -15.24
C PHE A 136 0.95 -0.92 -16.24
N THR A 137 1.23 -0.68 -17.52
CA THR A 137 1.12 -1.68 -18.60
C THR A 137 2.48 -2.23 -19.00
N ASP A 138 3.54 -1.44 -18.87
CA ASP A 138 4.94 -1.84 -19.04
C ASP A 138 5.72 -1.58 -17.74
N ARG A 139 6.36 -2.63 -17.20
CA ARG A 139 7.13 -2.56 -15.96
C ARG A 139 8.36 -1.66 -16.08
N ASN A 140 8.88 -1.47 -17.30
CA ASN A 140 10.03 -0.61 -17.56
C ASN A 140 9.65 0.86 -17.74
N ALA A 141 8.36 1.17 -17.86
CA ALA A 141 7.84 2.52 -18.12
C ALA A 141 6.64 2.82 -17.20
N VAL A 142 6.88 2.74 -15.89
CA VAL A 142 5.85 3.02 -14.89
C VAL A 142 5.49 4.51 -14.93
N PRO A 143 4.19 4.88 -15.05
CA PRO A 143 3.76 6.27 -15.18
C PRO A 143 3.69 6.97 -13.81
N TRP A 144 4.84 7.11 -13.13
CA TRP A 144 4.95 7.74 -11.82
C TRP A 144 4.39 9.17 -11.77
N GLY A 145 4.44 9.88 -12.90
CA GLY A 145 3.88 11.23 -13.04
C GLY A 145 2.38 11.31 -12.73
N THR A 146 1.64 10.23 -12.92
CA THR A 146 0.20 10.17 -12.63
C THR A 146 -0.06 10.23 -11.13
N ALA A 147 0.57 9.35 -10.35
CA ALA A 147 0.51 9.41 -8.90
C ALA A 147 1.07 10.73 -8.35
N LEU A 148 2.22 11.20 -8.86
CA LEU A 148 2.82 12.46 -8.43
C LEU A 148 1.88 13.66 -8.59
N ALA A 149 1.19 13.75 -9.72
CA ALA A 149 0.28 14.85 -10.03
C ALA A 149 -1.04 14.78 -9.25
N LEU A 150 -1.59 13.57 -9.04
CA LEU A 150 -2.95 13.41 -8.52
C LEU A 150 -3.01 13.13 -7.01
N ALA A 151 -1.98 12.50 -6.43
CA ALA A 151 -2.00 12.09 -5.03
C ALA A 151 -2.19 13.24 -4.02
N PRO A 152 -1.59 14.44 -4.18
CA PRO A 152 -1.80 15.54 -3.23
C PRO A 152 -3.28 15.92 -3.07
N ASP A 153 -3.99 16.11 -4.18
CA ASP A 153 -5.40 16.49 -4.17
C ASP A 153 -6.31 15.34 -3.76
N VAL A 154 -5.97 14.10 -4.13
CA VAL A 154 -6.67 12.90 -3.64
C VAL A 154 -6.57 12.82 -2.12
N ILE A 155 -5.38 12.93 -1.55
CA ILE A 155 -5.18 12.86 -0.09
C ILE A 155 -5.93 14.00 0.62
N ARG A 156 -5.86 15.23 0.11
CA ARG A 156 -6.63 16.37 0.65
C ARG A 156 -8.13 16.10 0.68
N ARG A 157 -8.68 15.54 -0.40
CA ARG A 157 -10.11 15.21 -0.48
C ARG A 157 -10.50 14.11 0.50
N LEU A 158 -9.68 13.06 0.64
CA LEU A 158 -9.94 11.97 1.56
C LEU A 158 -9.89 12.44 3.02
N VAL A 159 -8.89 13.24 3.38
CA VAL A 159 -8.76 13.81 4.73
C VAL A 159 -9.89 14.77 5.04
N ALA A 160 -10.28 15.63 4.09
CA ALA A 160 -11.38 16.57 4.26
C ALA A 160 -12.75 15.88 4.38
N ALA A 161 -12.94 14.76 3.67
CA ALA A 161 -14.13 13.93 3.82
C ALA A 161 -14.16 13.23 5.18
N GLY A 162 -12.99 12.83 5.68
CA GLY A 162 -12.84 12.02 6.88
C GLY A 162 -13.35 10.59 6.69
N TRP A 163 -12.99 9.70 7.61
CA TRP A 163 -13.60 8.38 7.71
C TRP A 163 -13.63 7.92 9.16
N ASP A 164 -14.84 7.79 9.70
CA ASP A 164 -15.08 7.35 11.09
C ASP A 164 -15.10 5.82 11.18
N SER A 165 -14.01 5.18 10.76
CA SER A 165 -13.89 3.72 10.77
C SER A 165 -12.46 3.26 11.09
N ASP A 166 -12.34 2.06 11.62
CA ASP A 166 -11.09 1.30 11.76
C ASP A 166 -10.63 0.78 10.39
N ALA A 167 -10.40 1.68 9.44
CA ALA A 167 -10.00 1.36 8.07
C ALA A 167 -8.75 2.13 7.65
N CYS A 168 -7.93 1.47 6.83
CA CYS A 168 -6.95 2.14 5.98
C CYS A 168 -7.54 2.32 4.58
N LEU A 169 -7.04 3.29 3.84
CA LEU A 169 -7.48 3.54 2.47
C LEU A 169 -6.47 2.94 1.49
N ASN A 170 -6.92 2.05 0.61
CA ASN A 170 -6.13 1.53 -0.51
C ASN A 170 -6.44 2.35 -1.76
N VAL A 171 -5.44 3.08 -2.26
CA VAL A 171 -5.56 4.00 -3.40
C VAL A 171 -4.75 3.48 -4.58
N ASN A 172 -5.42 3.28 -5.71
CA ASN A 172 -4.79 2.84 -6.95
C ASN A 172 -4.95 3.90 -8.05
N PHE A 173 -3.83 4.34 -8.62
CA PHE A 173 -3.80 5.27 -9.76
C PHE A 173 -3.75 4.49 -11.09
N PRO A 174 -4.56 4.87 -12.10
CA PRO A 174 -4.60 4.14 -13.36
C PRO A 174 -3.32 4.35 -14.19
N ALA A 175 -3.04 3.41 -15.09
CA ALA A 175 -1.88 3.44 -15.99
C ALA A 175 -2.09 4.41 -17.18
N ARG A 176 -2.39 5.68 -16.89
CA ARG A 176 -2.72 6.72 -17.88
C ARG A 176 -2.15 8.07 -17.46
N PRO A 177 -1.88 9.01 -18.40
CA PRO A 177 -1.48 10.37 -18.05
C PRO A 177 -2.46 11.04 -17.08
N ALA A 178 -1.99 11.95 -16.22
CA ALA A 178 -2.82 12.59 -15.21
C ALA A 178 -4.05 13.30 -15.80
N ASP A 179 -3.88 13.99 -16.94
CA ASP A 179 -4.94 14.73 -17.64
C ASP A 179 -6.04 13.81 -18.22
N ASP A 180 -5.73 12.52 -18.38
CA ASP A 180 -6.62 11.50 -18.91
C ASP A 180 -7.41 10.77 -17.81
N VAL A 181 -7.12 11.04 -16.54
CA VAL A 181 -7.78 10.41 -15.40
C VAL A 181 -9.13 11.08 -15.14
N ARG A 182 -10.20 10.28 -15.11
CA ARG A 182 -11.60 10.76 -15.06
C ARG A 182 -12.01 11.32 -13.70
N GLY A 183 -11.15 11.21 -12.69
CA GLY A 183 -11.38 11.62 -11.32
C GLY A 183 -11.17 10.49 -10.32
N LEU A 184 -11.81 10.61 -9.16
CA LEU A 184 -11.72 9.68 -8.04
C LEU A 184 -13.06 8.97 -7.85
N LYS A 185 -13.03 7.64 -7.67
CA LYS A 185 -14.20 6.80 -7.35
C LYS A 185 -13.90 6.00 -6.08
N VAL A 186 -14.83 6.04 -5.11
CA VAL A 186 -14.81 5.15 -3.95
C VAL A 186 -15.34 3.78 -4.39
N THR A 187 -14.67 2.71 -4.00
CA THR A 187 -14.85 1.37 -4.56
C THR A 187 -14.94 0.29 -3.50
N ASN A 188 -15.51 -0.85 -3.88
CA ASN A 188 -15.44 -2.10 -3.13
C ASN A 188 -14.15 -2.86 -3.46
N GLN A 189 -13.67 -3.65 -2.51
CA GLN A 189 -12.65 -4.65 -2.79
C GLN A 189 -13.27 -5.73 -3.68
N GLY A 190 -12.78 -5.84 -4.91
CA GLY A 190 -13.24 -6.86 -5.87
C GLY A 190 -12.61 -8.23 -5.64
N ALA A 191 -12.94 -9.18 -6.51
CA ALA A 191 -12.22 -10.46 -6.57
C ALA A 191 -10.78 -10.28 -7.09
N GLY A 192 -10.58 -9.33 -8.01
CA GLY A 192 -9.32 -9.12 -8.71
C GLY A 192 -9.02 -10.22 -9.74
N THR A 193 -7.79 -10.22 -10.26
CA THR A 193 -7.38 -11.12 -11.36
C THR A 193 -6.68 -12.40 -10.92
N LEU A 194 -6.38 -12.54 -9.63
CA LEU A 194 -5.66 -13.69 -9.09
C LEU A 194 -6.50 -14.97 -9.22
N GLN A 195 -5.98 -15.97 -9.93
CA GLN A 195 -6.63 -17.28 -10.06
C GLN A 195 -5.97 -18.38 -9.22
N GLY A 196 -4.69 -18.24 -8.91
CA GLY A 196 -3.97 -19.23 -8.12
C GLY A 196 -2.46 -19.02 -8.12
N VAL A 197 -1.77 -20.04 -7.62
CA VAL A 197 -0.30 -20.09 -7.56
C VAL A 197 0.18 -21.20 -8.49
N GLU A 198 1.02 -20.83 -9.44
CA GLU A 198 1.74 -21.73 -10.35
C GLU A 198 3.18 -21.93 -9.87
N ILE A 199 3.76 -23.07 -10.24
CA ILE A 199 5.18 -23.37 -10.05
C ILE A 199 5.89 -23.34 -11.40
N VAL A 200 6.91 -22.51 -11.51
CA VAL A 200 7.85 -22.52 -12.64
C VAL A 200 9.12 -23.24 -12.17
N SER A 201 9.31 -24.45 -12.68
CA SER A 201 10.47 -25.28 -12.34
C SER A 201 11.59 -25.08 -13.34
N GLY A 202 12.82 -25.16 -12.86
CA GLY A 202 14.02 -25.23 -13.69
C GLY A 202 15.08 -26.06 -13.00
N ARG A 203 16.20 -26.25 -13.71
CA ARG A 203 17.36 -26.97 -13.20
C ARG A 203 18.59 -26.13 -13.43
N ASP A 204 19.41 -25.98 -12.39
CA ASP A 204 20.63 -25.19 -12.48
C ASP A 204 21.75 -25.95 -13.22
N PRO A 205 22.88 -25.31 -13.57
CA PRO A 205 24.01 -25.99 -14.22
C PRO A 205 24.68 -27.10 -13.40
N ARG A 206 24.32 -27.26 -12.13
CA ARG A 206 24.78 -28.32 -11.23
C ARG A 206 23.75 -29.43 -11.08
N GLU A 207 22.73 -29.45 -11.94
CA GLU A 207 21.67 -30.44 -11.94
C GLU A 207 20.78 -30.41 -10.67
N ILE A 208 20.74 -29.26 -9.98
CA ILE A 208 19.88 -29.03 -8.80
C ILE A 208 18.57 -28.38 -9.27
N ASP A 209 17.46 -28.99 -8.88
CA ASP A 209 16.13 -28.46 -9.18
C ASP A 209 15.84 -27.19 -8.37
N TYR A 210 15.22 -26.21 -9.01
CA TYR A 210 14.69 -25.03 -8.35
C TYR A 210 13.27 -24.74 -8.83
N HIS A 211 12.52 -24.03 -7.99
CA HIS A 211 11.10 -23.73 -8.23
C HIS A 211 10.82 -22.28 -7.87
N TRP A 212 10.19 -21.56 -8.80
CA TRP A 212 9.68 -20.21 -8.56
C TRP A 212 8.17 -20.25 -8.38
N LEU A 213 7.68 -19.57 -7.35
CA LEU A 213 6.26 -19.27 -7.19
C LEU A 213 5.88 -18.17 -8.19
N LYS A 214 4.79 -18.39 -8.92
CA LYS A 214 4.22 -17.42 -9.85
C LYS A 214 2.73 -17.29 -9.56
N LEU A 215 2.28 -16.06 -9.32
CA LEU A 215 0.86 -15.77 -9.20
C LEU A 215 0.21 -15.78 -10.59
N ALA A 216 -0.71 -16.72 -10.81
CA ALA A 216 -1.46 -16.84 -12.05
C ALA A 216 -2.58 -15.80 -12.07
N ARG A 217 -2.63 -15.00 -13.14
CA ARG A 217 -3.61 -13.94 -13.32
C ARG A 217 -4.37 -14.16 -14.62
N ALA A 218 -5.68 -13.97 -14.57
CA ALA A 218 -6.50 -13.91 -15.77
C ALA A 218 -7.63 -12.89 -15.60
N PRO A 219 -8.10 -12.28 -16.70
CA PRO A 219 -9.28 -11.43 -16.68
C PRO A 219 -10.45 -12.17 -16.04
N ARG A 220 -11.18 -11.47 -15.18
CA ARG A 220 -12.33 -11.98 -14.47
C ARG A 220 -13.37 -10.87 -14.40
N GLU A 221 -14.63 -11.23 -14.59
CA GLU A 221 -15.75 -10.32 -14.32
C GLU A 221 -15.83 -10.06 -12.82
N ASP A 222 -15.91 -8.78 -12.46
CA ASP A 222 -15.88 -8.31 -11.08
C ASP A 222 -17.10 -7.40 -10.84
N ASP A 223 -17.33 -7.04 -9.59
CA ASP A 223 -18.42 -6.12 -9.24
C ASP A 223 -18.27 -4.78 -9.99
N PRO A 224 -19.33 -4.19 -10.58
CA PRO A 224 -19.25 -2.90 -11.28
C PRO A 224 -18.72 -1.73 -10.43
N ASP A 225 -18.84 -1.82 -9.11
CA ASP A 225 -18.30 -0.85 -8.15
C ASP A 225 -16.96 -1.29 -7.54
N SER A 226 -16.34 -2.35 -8.07
CA SER A 226 -15.00 -2.79 -7.67
C SER A 226 -13.91 -1.83 -8.13
N GLU A 227 -12.80 -1.86 -7.38
CA GLU A 227 -11.56 -1.15 -7.73
C GLU A 227 -10.98 -1.58 -9.08
N THR A 228 -11.10 -2.85 -9.46
CA THR A 228 -10.63 -3.37 -10.75
C THR A 228 -11.35 -2.67 -11.92
N VAL A 229 -12.68 -2.56 -11.83
CA VAL A 229 -13.52 -1.92 -12.87
C VAL A 229 -13.23 -0.42 -12.93
N ALA A 230 -13.22 0.26 -11.77
CA ALA A 230 -12.96 1.70 -11.72
C ALA A 230 -11.59 2.08 -12.31
N LEU A 231 -10.55 1.29 -11.98
CA LEU A 231 -9.20 1.51 -12.49
C LEU A 231 -9.12 1.28 -14.01
N GLY A 232 -9.74 0.21 -14.51
CA GLY A 232 -9.83 -0.08 -15.95
C GLY A 232 -10.59 1.00 -16.73
N GLU A 233 -11.56 1.63 -16.09
CA GLU A 233 -12.31 2.76 -16.62
C GLU A 233 -11.56 4.10 -16.58
N GLY A 234 -10.38 4.16 -15.95
CA GLY A 234 -9.55 5.36 -15.86
C GLY A 234 -9.86 6.28 -14.68
N TYR A 235 -10.44 5.76 -13.60
CA TYR A 235 -10.57 6.48 -12.33
C TYR A 235 -9.42 6.12 -11.37
N VAL A 236 -9.09 7.04 -10.46
CA VAL A 236 -8.39 6.69 -9.21
C VAL A 236 -9.38 5.92 -8.35
N ALA A 237 -9.05 4.67 -8.01
CA ALA A 237 -9.87 3.84 -7.13
C ALA A 237 -9.45 4.02 -5.67
N VAL A 238 -10.42 4.18 -4.77
CA VAL A 238 -10.20 4.26 -3.33
C VAL A 238 -11.07 3.25 -2.61
N THR A 239 -10.43 2.25 -2.02
CA THR A 239 -11.10 1.16 -1.30
C THR A 239 -10.75 1.23 0.19
N PRO A 240 -11.71 1.49 1.09
CA PRO A 240 -11.50 1.33 2.53
C PRO A 240 -11.33 -0.15 2.90
N LEU A 241 -10.23 -0.51 3.58
CA LEU A 241 -9.90 -1.88 3.98
C LEU A 241 -9.79 -2.03 5.49
N LYS A 242 -10.25 -3.17 6.02
CA LYS A 242 -10.18 -3.57 7.43
C LYS A 242 -9.61 -4.98 7.60
N PHE A 243 -9.23 -5.34 8.84
CA PHE A 243 -8.71 -6.67 9.16
C PHE A 243 -9.78 -7.77 9.18
N GLU A 244 -11.01 -7.43 9.60
CA GLU A 244 -12.10 -8.38 9.72
C GLU A 244 -12.52 -8.92 8.35
N ARG A 245 -12.47 -10.25 8.20
CA ARG A 245 -12.68 -11.00 6.94
C ARG A 245 -13.66 -12.16 7.13
N THR A 246 -14.46 -12.13 8.19
CA THR A 246 -15.50 -13.12 8.43
C THR A 246 -16.41 -13.25 7.21
N HIS A 247 -16.52 -14.47 6.69
CA HIS A 247 -17.43 -14.77 5.58
C HIS A 247 -18.84 -14.98 6.13
N ASP A 248 -19.65 -13.93 6.16
CA ASP A 248 -20.97 -13.90 6.82
C ASP A 248 -21.94 -15.01 6.35
N GLN A 249 -21.94 -15.33 5.06
CA GLN A 249 -22.77 -16.43 4.54
C GLN A 249 -22.32 -17.80 5.07
N ALA A 250 -21.01 -18.09 5.07
CA ALA A 250 -20.47 -19.34 5.61
C ALA A 250 -20.69 -19.41 7.13
N LEU A 251 -20.51 -18.29 7.84
CA LEU A 251 -20.83 -18.19 9.27
C LEU A 251 -22.30 -18.54 9.54
N THR A 252 -23.22 -17.96 8.77
CA THR A 252 -24.66 -18.24 8.88
C THR A 252 -24.97 -19.71 8.60
N GLN A 253 -24.37 -20.29 7.57
CA GLN A 253 -24.54 -21.72 7.24
C GLN A 253 -24.00 -22.63 8.34
N LEU A 254 -22.84 -22.32 8.91
CA LEU A 254 -22.24 -23.10 9.99
C LEU A 254 -23.07 -23.02 11.27
N ARG A 255 -23.54 -21.83 11.66
CA ARG A 255 -24.49 -21.65 12.78
C ARG A 255 -25.73 -22.50 12.55
N SER A 256 -26.38 -22.37 11.40
CA SER A 256 -27.58 -23.17 11.09
C SER A 256 -27.35 -24.69 11.11
N ARG A 257 -26.14 -25.18 10.82
CA ARG A 257 -25.83 -26.63 10.78
C ARG A 257 -25.32 -27.19 12.11
N LEU A 258 -24.73 -26.36 12.97
CA LEU A 258 -24.04 -26.80 14.19
C LEU A 258 -24.68 -26.27 15.49
N GLY A 259 -25.57 -25.27 15.42
CA GLY A 259 -26.24 -24.64 16.57
C GLY A 259 -26.66 -23.21 16.28
#